data_AF-A0A921MXX8-F1
#
_entry.id   AF-A0A921MXX8-F1
#
_cell.length_a   1.000
_cell.length_b   1.000
_cell.length_c   1.000
_cell.angle_alpha   90.00
_cell.angle_beta   90.00
_cell.angle_gamma   90.00
#
_symmetry.space_group_name_H-M   'P 1'
#
loop_
_entity.id
_entity.type
_entity.pdbx_description
1 polymer ?
#
loop_
_entity_poly.entity_id
_entity_poly.type
_entity_poly.pdbx_seq_one_letter_code
_entity_poly.pdbx_strand_id
1 'polypeptide(L)'
;MIYRIAFWIGPELADTDSACADLHTALHVAGQFIDGVHEPQPAVPRIARFVEEVLEEFPEDGLDPRSPWKYGDVSESALGTTFVPVLYGPLRPVIGWLARRAHEHGLRVFDLAAHRLLLPQDIIEENGSVLIGGPLGGNGGSPEGVACQGPEIARERLGLPDPAVLDDELADLADPDARAS
;
A
#
# COMPACT_ATOMS: atom_id res chain seq x y z
N MET A 1 11.47 -12.79 1.09
CA MET A 1 10.25 -12.52 0.31
C MET A 1 9.77 -11.12 0.68
N ILE A 2 9.34 -10.32 -0.30
CA ILE A 2 8.91 -8.93 -0.11
C ILE A 2 7.40 -8.95 0.09
N TYR A 3 6.92 -8.27 1.13
CA TYR A 3 5.50 -8.17 1.43
C TYR A 3 5.14 -6.70 1.67
N ARG A 4 4.20 -6.16 0.89
CA ARG A 4 3.74 -4.78 1.02
C ARG A 4 2.36 -4.75 1.68
N ILE A 5 2.19 -3.84 2.62
CA ILE A 5 0.93 -3.59 3.30
C ILE A 5 0.65 -2.10 3.26
N ALA A 6 -0.60 -1.70 3.05
CA ALA A 6 -0.99 -0.30 3.04
C ALA A 6 -1.93 0.01 4.20
N PHE A 7 -1.73 1.21 4.74
CA PHE A 7 -2.58 1.84 5.71
C PHE A 7 -3.02 3.20 5.17
N TRP A 8 -4.29 3.55 5.32
CA TRP A 8 -4.75 4.87 4.91
C TRP A 8 -5.99 5.34 5.65
N ILE A 9 -6.22 6.65 5.57
CA ILE A 9 -7.48 7.27 5.99
C ILE A 9 -8.44 7.20 4.80
N GLY A 10 -9.50 6.40 4.92
CA GLY A 10 -10.50 6.24 3.87
C GLY A 10 -11.89 5.97 4.42
N PRO A 11 -12.93 6.01 3.56
CA PRO A 11 -14.30 5.71 3.94
C PRO A 11 -14.45 4.25 4.36
N GLU A 12 -15.61 3.92 4.94
CA GLU A 12 -16.01 2.51 5.06
C GLU A 12 -16.31 1.95 3.66
N LEU A 13 -15.79 0.75 3.39
CA LEU A 13 -15.72 0.19 2.04
C LEU A 13 -16.49 -1.12 2.00
N ALA A 14 -17.30 -1.27 0.96
CA ALA A 14 -18.21 -2.41 0.82
C ALA A 14 -17.51 -3.67 0.28
N ASP A 15 -16.47 -3.48 -0.54
CA ASP A 15 -15.79 -4.56 -1.26
C ASP A 15 -14.30 -4.24 -1.52
N THR A 16 -13.58 -5.28 -1.97
CA THR A 16 -12.14 -5.24 -2.25
C THR A 16 -11.77 -4.31 -3.39
N ASP A 17 -12.54 -4.27 -4.48
CA ASP A 17 -12.22 -3.44 -5.66
C ASP A 17 -12.36 -1.96 -5.32
N SER A 18 -13.43 -1.60 -4.62
CA SER A 18 -13.64 -0.26 -4.07
C SER A 18 -12.49 0.14 -3.14
N ALA A 19 -12.03 -0.77 -2.28
CA ALA A 19 -10.92 -0.50 -1.37
C ALA A 19 -9.58 -0.32 -2.09
N CYS A 20 -9.32 -1.18 -3.07
CA CYS A 20 -8.16 -1.13 -3.94
C CYS A 20 -8.14 0.20 -4.72
N ALA A 21 -9.29 0.64 -5.25
CA ALA A 21 -9.43 1.93 -5.93
C ALA A 21 -9.20 3.12 -5.00
N ASP A 22 -9.82 3.14 -3.83
CA ASP A 22 -9.65 4.22 -2.85
C ASP A 22 -8.21 4.34 -2.38
N LEU A 23 -7.54 3.21 -2.11
CA LEU A 23 -6.12 3.19 -1.79
C LEU A 23 -5.31 3.81 -2.92
N HIS A 24 -5.46 3.34 -4.16
CA HIS A 24 -4.72 3.86 -5.31
C HIS A 24 -4.96 5.37 -5.53
N THR A 25 -6.20 5.84 -5.34
CA THR A 25 -6.49 7.28 -5.36
C THR A 25 -5.71 8.02 -4.27
N ALA A 26 -5.69 7.50 -3.03
CA ALA A 26 -4.95 8.12 -1.92
C ALA A 26 -3.43 8.14 -2.18
N LEU A 27 -2.86 7.07 -2.72
CA LEU A 27 -1.44 7.00 -3.13
C LEU A 27 -1.11 8.06 -4.20
N HIS A 28 -2.00 8.22 -5.18
CA HIS A 28 -1.81 9.21 -6.24
C HIS A 28 -1.84 10.64 -5.71
N VAL A 29 -2.85 10.96 -4.89
CA VAL A 29 -2.98 12.29 -4.26
C VAL A 29 -1.81 12.58 -3.32
N ALA A 30 -1.26 11.56 -2.66
CA ALA A 30 -0.10 11.71 -1.78
C ALA A 30 1.24 11.90 -2.52
N GLY A 31 1.26 11.78 -3.86
CA GLY A 31 2.48 11.86 -4.67
C GLY A 31 3.38 10.63 -4.57
N GLN A 32 2.82 9.44 -4.30
CA GLN A 32 3.59 8.20 -4.12
C GLN A 32 3.91 7.43 -5.42
N PHE A 33 3.54 7.98 -6.58
CA PHE A 33 3.92 7.41 -7.88
C PHE A 33 5.08 8.21 -8.47
N ILE A 34 6.13 7.50 -8.92
CA ILE A 34 7.38 8.08 -9.46
C ILE A 34 7.11 9.04 -10.62
N ASP A 35 6.12 8.73 -11.46
CA ASP A 35 5.68 9.57 -12.60
C ASP A 35 4.40 10.36 -12.29
N GLY A 36 4.06 10.50 -11.02
CA GLY A 36 2.89 11.22 -10.56
C GLY A 36 3.01 12.73 -10.81
N VAL A 37 1.88 13.37 -11.12
CA VAL A 37 1.82 14.84 -11.33
C VAL A 37 1.90 15.60 -9.99
N HIS A 38 1.71 14.90 -8.87
CA HIS A 38 1.66 15.47 -7.53
C HIS A 38 3.01 15.35 -6.81
N GLU A 39 3.49 16.45 -6.25
CA GLU A 39 4.63 16.44 -5.33
C GLU A 39 4.27 15.65 -4.05
N PRO A 40 5.22 14.85 -3.51
CA PRO A 40 5.02 14.11 -2.27
C PRO A 40 4.52 15.00 -1.13
N GLN A 41 3.38 14.64 -0.54
CA GLN A 41 2.79 15.41 0.56
C GLN A 41 3.27 14.87 1.90
N PRO A 42 3.62 15.72 2.88
CA PRO A 42 3.95 15.25 4.22
C PRO A 42 2.76 14.49 4.83
N ALA A 43 3.05 13.48 5.66
CA ALA A 43 2.03 12.73 6.36
C ALA A 43 1.14 13.63 7.22
N VAL A 44 -0.17 13.41 7.15
CA VAL A 44 -1.13 14.10 8.04
C VAL A 44 -0.95 13.63 9.48
N PRO A 45 -1.35 14.42 10.50
CA PRO A 45 -1.07 14.11 11.91
C PRO A 45 -1.52 12.73 12.39
N ARG A 46 -2.62 12.20 11.84
CA ARG A 46 -3.10 10.85 12.19
C ARG A 46 -2.18 9.75 11.66
N ILE A 47 -1.69 9.87 10.43
CA ILE A 47 -0.72 8.92 9.87
C ILE A 47 0.62 9.06 10.59
N ALA A 48 1.10 10.27 10.82
CA ALA A 48 2.34 10.52 11.56
C ALA A 48 2.32 9.84 12.93
N ARG A 49 1.24 10.02 13.70
CA ARG A 49 1.07 9.37 15.02
C ARG A 49 1.05 7.85 14.92
N PHE A 50 0.34 7.29 13.93
CA PHE A 50 0.34 5.84 13.72
C PHE A 50 1.75 5.32 13.44
N VAL A 51 2.52 6.03 12.58
CA VAL A 51 3.89 5.66 12.23
C VAL A 51 4.83 5.77 13.43
N GLU A 52 4.69 6.79 14.28
CA GLU A 52 5.45 6.90 15.53
C GLU A 52 5.25 5.66 16.42
N GLU A 53 4.01 5.24 16.65
CA GLU A 53 3.71 4.05 17.46
C GLU A 53 4.24 2.75 16.80
N VAL A 54 4.17 2.66 15.47
CA VAL A 54 4.72 1.54 14.70
C VAL A 54 6.24 1.45 14.87
N LEU A 55 6.95 2.56 14.77
CA LEU A 55 8.41 2.59 14.86
C LEU A 55 8.94 2.44 16.29
N GLU A 56 8.13 2.74 17.30
CA GLU A 56 8.44 2.41 18.71
C GLU A 56 8.46 0.89 18.94
N GLU A 57 7.45 0.17 18.42
CA GLU A 57 7.36 -1.29 18.52
C GLU A 57 8.37 -1.99 17.60
N PHE A 58 8.46 -1.51 16.36
CA PHE A 58 9.23 -2.08 15.26
C PHE A 58 10.16 -1.02 14.67
N PRO A 59 11.37 -0.83 15.22
CA PRO A 59 12.28 0.22 14.74
C PRO A 59 12.70 0.02 13.28
N GLU A 60 12.92 1.13 12.57
CA GLU A 60 13.46 1.12 11.19
C GLU A 60 14.95 0.74 11.11
N ASP A 61 15.66 0.75 12.25
CA ASP A 61 17.04 0.26 12.33
C ASP A 61 17.10 -1.24 12.03
N GLY A 62 17.64 -1.59 10.86
CA GLY A 62 17.82 -2.97 10.43
C GLY A 62 18.79 -3.80 11.28
N LEU A 63 19.51 -3.19 12.22
CA LEU A 63 20.31 -3.90 13.22
C LEU A 63 19.49 -4.28 14.46
N ASP A 64 18.32 -3.66 14.70
CA ASP A 64 17.43 -4.05 15.79
C ASP A 64 16.75 -5.39 15.44
N PRO A 65 16.84 -6.42 16.29
CA PRO A 65 16.23 -7.72 16.03
C PRO A 65 14.71 -7.70 15.93
N ARG A 66 14.05 -6.63 16.37
CA ARG A 66 12.60 -6.44 16.23
C ARG A 66 12.22 -5.93 14.84
N SER A 67 13.16 -5.37 14.07
CA SER A 67 12.88 -4.72 12.79
C SER A 67 12.38 -5.71 11.74
N PRO A 68 11.11 -5.63 11.29
CA PRO A 68 10.58 -6.51 10.26
C PRO A 68 10.76 -5.93 8.85
N TRP A 69 11.35 -4.75 8.72
CA TRP A 69 11.29 -3.92 7.53
C TRP A 69 12.33 -4.31 6.49
N LYS A 70 11.94 -4.20 5.22
CA LYS A 70 12.82 -4.46 4.08
C LYS A 70 13.85 -3.34 3.87
N TYR A 71 13.42 -2.11 4.09
CA TYR A 71 14.18 -0.88 3.85
C TYR A 71 14.33 -0.10 5.17
N GLY A 72 15.37 0.74 5.25
CA GLY A 72 15.74 1.48 6.47
C GLY A 72 15.15 2.90 6.57
N ASP A 73 14.32 3.28 5.60
CA ASP A 73 13.64 4.57 5.41
C ASP A 73 12.11 4.41 5.57
N VAL A 74 11.71 3.59 6.54
CA VAL A 74 10.30 3.20 6.71
C VAL A 74 9.43 4.41 6.98
N SER A 75 9.91 5.33 7.82
CA SER A 75 9.22 6.58 8.11
C SER A 75 8.91 7.40 6.84
N GLU A 76 9.76 7.34 5.80
CA GLU A 76 9.56 8.05 4.52
C GLU A 76 8.43 7.43 3.68
N SER A 77 7.97 6.22 4.00
CA SER A 77 6.82 5.59 3.35
C SER A 77 5.47 6.19 3.77
N ALA A 78 5.48 7.16 4.70
CA ALA A 78 4.31 7.86 5.21
C ALA A 78 4.12 9.19 4.48
N LEU A 79 3.10 9.28 3.63
CA LEU A 79 2.84 10.47 2.82
C LEU A 79 1.34 10.77 2.79
N GLY A 80 0.98 12.05 2.86
CA GLY A 80 -0.42 12.49 2.89
C GLY A 80 -1.27 11.68 3.86
N THR A 81 -2.24 10.93 3.34
CA THR A 81 -3.16 10.10 4.13
C THR A 81 -2.82 8.61 4.13
N THR A 82 -1.63 8.23 3.65
CA THR A 82 -1.21 6.84 3.46
C THR A 82 0.10 6.54 4.19
N PHE A 83 0.29 5.27 4.52
CA PHE A 83 1.56 4.69 4.94
C PHE A 83 1.68 3.31 4.31
N VAL A 84 2.72 3.08 3.50
CA VAL A 84 2.87 1.84 2.71
C VAL A 84 4.26 1.22 2.90
N PRO A 85 4.55 0.67 4.10
CA PRO A 85 5.84 0.07 4.36
C PRO A 85 6.00 -1.28 3.67
N VAL A 86 7.25 -1.72 3.57
CA VAL A 86 7.63 -3.00 2.98
C VAL A 86 8.31 -3.88 4.02
N LEU A 87 7.82 -5.11 4.18
CA LEU A 87 8.30 -6.08 5.16
C LEU A 87 9.13 -7.19 4.51
N TYR A 88 10.07 -7.75 5.28
CA TYR A 88 10.52 -9.12 5.08
C TYR A 88 9.42 -10.07 5.57
N GLY A 89 8.60 -10.61 4.66
CA GLY A 89 7.38 -11.31 5.07
C GLY A 89 6.80 -12.26 4.04
N PRO A 90 5.57 -12.77 4.27
CA PRO A 90 4.61 -12.34 5.31
C PRO A 90 4.95 -12.82 6.74
N LEU A 91 4.86 -11.91 7.72
CA LEU A 91 5.04 -12.21 9.16
C LEU A 91 3.73 -12.00 9.91
N ARG A 92 2.98 -13.09 10.15
CA ARG A 92 1.63 -13.03 10.75
C ARG A 92 1.54 -12.24 12.06
N PRO A 93 2.47 -12.36 13.02
CA PRO A 93 2.41 -11.60 14.27
C PRO A 93 2.57 -10.08 14.04
N VAL A 94 3.52 -9.70 13.20
CA VAL A 94 3.77 -8.29 12.86
C VAL A 94 2.55 -7.71 12.15
N ILE A 95 2.04 -8.41 11.13
CA ILE A 95 0.86 -7.96 10.38
C ILE A 95 -0.37 -7.86 11.27
N GLY A 96 -0.58 -8.83 12.18
CA GLY A 96 -1.68 -8.82 13.14
C GLY A 96 -1.61 -7.61 14.08
N TRP A 97 -0.42 -7.33 14.63
CA TRP A 97 -0.20 -6.15 15.46
C TRP A 97 -0.47 -4.86 14.70
N LEU A 98 0.11 -4.72 13.49
CA LEU A 98 -0.06 -3.54 12.64
C LEU A 98 -1.54 -3.31 12.28
N ALA A 99 -2.25 -4.36 11.90
CA ALA A 99 -3.67 -4.29 11.56
C ALA A 99 -4.53 -3.85 12.76
N ARG A 100 -4.26 -4.42 13.94
CA ARG A 100 -4.94 -4.02 15.18
C ARG A 100 -4.73 -2.54 15.48
N ARG A 101 -3.47 -2.09 15.49
CA ARG A 101 -3.14 -0.68 15.74
C ARG A 101 -3.77 0.23 14.70
N ALA A 102 -3.70 -0.12 13.42
CA ALA A 102 -4.31 0.68 12.38
C ALA A 102 -5.82 0.87 12.61
N HIS A 103 -6.54 -0.18 13.01
CA HIS A 103 -7.97 -0.06 13.34
C HIS A 103 -8.23 0.79 14.59
N GLU A 104 -7.38 0.73 15.62
CA GLU A 104 -7.46 1.62 16.79
C GLU A 104 -7.30 3.11 16.39
N HIS A 105 -6.52 3.40 15.35
CA HIS A 105 -6.38 4.73 14.75
C HIS A 105 -7.46 5.08 13.73
N GLY A 106 -8.43 4.18 13.51
CA GLY A 106 -9.50 4.37 12.51
C GLY A 106 -9.00 4.33 11.07
N LEU A 107 -7.90 3.62 10.81
CA LEU A 107 -7.33 3.43 9.47
C LEU A 107 -7.88 2.17 8.81
N ARG A 108 -7.79 2.16 7.47
CA ARG A 108 -7.98 0.96 6.66
C ARG A 108 -6.64 0.24 6.50
N VAL A 109 -6.70 -1.07 6.29
CA VAL A 109 -5.54 -1.94 6.15
C VAL A 109 -5.77 -2.82 4.94
N PHE A 110 -4.80 -2.84 4.02
CA PHE A 110 -4.90 -3.62 2.78
C PHE A 110 -3.63 -4.42 2.57
N ASP A 111 -3.80 -5.72 2.36
CA ASP A 111 -2.75 -6.61 1.89
C ASP A 111 -2.65 -6.45 0.37
N LEU A 112 -1.62 -5.71 -0.10
CA LEU A 112 -1.43 -5.49 -1.54
C LEU A 112 -1.10 -6.80 -2.26
N ALA A 113 -0.44 -7.73 -1.60
CA ALA A 113 -0.03 -8.98 -2.22
C ALA A 113 -1.20 -9.95 -2.39
N ALA A 114 -2.18 -9.92 -1.47
CA ALA A 114 -3.40 -10.73 -1.52
C ALA A 114 -4.57 -10.01 -2.19
N HIS A 115 -4.43 -8.71 -2.46
CA HIS A 115 -5.50 -7.82 -2.89
C HIS A 115 -6.74 -7.98 -1.99
N ARG A 116 -6.59 -7.74 -0.68
CA ARG A 116 -7.73 -7.78 0.26
C ARG A 116 -7.61 -6.77 1.38
N LEU A 117 -8.78 -6.34 1.88
CA LEU A 117 -8.88 -5.67 3.17
C LEU A 117 -8.54 -6.65 4.30
N LEU A 118 -7.78 -6.17 5.28
CA LEU A 118 -7.65 -6.82 6.58
C LEU A 118 -8.63 -6.15 7.53
N LEU A 119 -9.58 -6.92 8.05
CA LEU A 119 -10.69 -6.43 8.86
C LEU A 119 -10.49 -6.80 10.33
N PRO A 120 -11.19 -6.14 11.29
CA PRO A 120 -11.06 -6.46 12.70
C PRO A 120 -11.30 -7.94 13.03
N GLN A 121 -12.22 -8.61 12.32
CA GLN A 121 -12.50 -10.04 12.50
C GLN A 121 -11.39 -10.97 11.98
N ASP A 122 -10.45 -10.47 11.18
CA ASP A 122 -9.27 -11.23 10.75
C ASP A 122 -8.20 -11.25 11.84
N ILE A 123 -8.29 -10.41 12.87
CA ILE A 123 -7.31 -10.35 13.96
C ILE A 123 -7.63 -11.45 14.98
N ILE A 124 -6.65 -12.30 15.23
CA ILE A 124 -6.76 -13.46 16.12
C ILE A 124 -5.78 -13.28 17.28
N GLU A 125 -6.23 -13.57 18.49
CA GLU A 125 -5.36 -13.69 19.66
C GLU A 125 -5.14 -15.18 19.98
N GLU A 126 -3.89 -15.63 19.89
CA GLU A 126 -3.51 -17.02 20.16
C GLU A 126 -2.22 -17.05 21.00
N ASN A 127 -2.25 -17.79 22.12
CA ASN A 127 -1.10 -17.96 23.02
C ASN A 127 -0.43 -16.63 23.45
N GLY A 128 -1.23 -15.59 23.68
CA GLY A 128 -0.75 -14.25 24.06
C GLY A 128 -0.13 -13.45 22.92
N SER A 129 -0.21 -13.94 21.68
CA SER A 129 0.24 -13.25 20.47
C SER A 129 -0.96 -12.78 19.63
N VAL A 130 -0.79 -11.65 18.95
CA VAL A 130 -1.78 -11.09 18.03
C VAL A 130 -1.34 -11.47 16.62
N LEU A 131 -2.21 -12.16 15.89
CA LEU A 131 -1.93 -12.71 14.57
C LEU A 131 -2.99 -12.22 13.58
N ILE A 132 -2.63 -12.19 12.30
CA ILE A 132 -3.62 -12.07 11.24
C ILE A 132 -4.04 -13.46 10.75
N GLY A 133 -5.34 -13.68 10.69
CA GLY A 133 -6.00 -14.85 10.12
C GLY A 133 -6.16 -14.77 8.60
N GLY A 134 -6.67 -15.84 8.01
CA GLY A 134 -6.94 -15.91 6.57
C GLY A 134 -5.68 -15.99 5.68
N PRO A 135 -5.88 -15.93 4.35
CA PRO A 135 -4.80 -15.96 3.39
C PRO A 135 -3.98 -14.66 3.44
N LEU A 136 -2.67 -14.79 3.27
CA LEU A 136 -1.76 -13.68 3.02
C LEU A 136 -1.15 -13.86 1.64
N GLY A 137 -0.87 -12.74 0.98
CA GLY A 137 -0.43 -12.75 -0.39
C GLY A 137 1.07 -12.95 -0.57
N GLY A 138 1.44 -13.01 -1.85
CA GLY A 138 2.80 -13.10 -2.33
C GLY A 138 3.27 -14.55 -2.50
N ASN A 139 3.94 -14.81 -3.62
CA ASN A 139 4.80 -15.97 -3.80
C ASN A 139 6.20 -15.47 -4.18
N GLY A 140 7.22 -16.33 -4.12
CA GLY A 140 8.63 -15.95 -4.30
C GLY A 140 8.99 -15.32 -5.65
N GLY A 141 8.06 -15.23 -6.61
CA GLY A 141 8.30 -14.70 -7.96
C GLY A 141 7.28 -13.68 -8.48
N SER A 142 6.20 -13.38 -7.75
CA SER A 142 5.23 -12.33 -8.11
C SER A 142 4.66 -11.72 -6.82
N PRO A 143 5.19 -10.57 -6.39
CA PRO A 143 4.75 -9.95 -5.14
C PRO A 143 3.33 -9.40 -5.23
N GLU A 144 2.81 -9.12 -6.43
CA GLU A 144 1.53 -8.45 -6.68
C GLU A 144 0.83 -9.15 -7.85
N GLY A 145 0.00 -10.14 -7.55
CA GLY A 145 -0.89 -10.73 -8.55
C GLY A 145 -2.12 -9.86 -8.65
N VAL A 146 -2.12 -8.87 -9.55
CA VAL A 146 -3.23 -7.91 -9.74
C VAL A 146 -4.51 -8.67 -10.05
N ALA A 147 -5.33 -8.87 -9.02
CA ALA A 147 -6.63 -9.52 -9.12
C ALA A 147 -7.80 -8.56 -8.87
N CYS A 148 -7.54 -7.32 -8.39
CA CYS A 148 -8.55 -6.26 -8.30
C CYS A 148 -8.48 -5.30 -9.48
N GLN A 149 -9.63 -4.78 -9.89
CA GLN A 149 -9.75 -3.69 -10.88
C GLN A 149 -9.56 -2.30 -10.26
N GLY A 150 -9.09 -2.24 -9.01
CA GLY A 150 -8.98 -0.98 -8.28
C GLY A 150 -8.04 0.04 -8.90
N PRO A 151 -6.86 -0.32 -9.46
CA PRO A 151 -6.01 0.65 -10.14
C PRO A 151 -6.72 1.32 -11.33
N GLU A 152 -7.46 0.55 -12.14
CA GLU A 152 -8.22 1.06 -13.28
C GLU A 152 -9.33 2.01 -12.81
N ILE A 153 -10.12 1.60 -11.81
CA ILE A 153 -11.19 2.44 -11.23
C ILE A 153 -10.59 3.73 -10.64
N ALA A 154 -9.45 3.67 -9.96
CA ALA A 154 -8.78 4.84 -9.40
C ALA A 154 -8.37 5.83 -10.49
N ARG A 155 -7.85 5.33 -11.63
CA ARG A 155 -7.49 6.17 -12.78
C ARG A 155 -8.70 6.86 -13.37
N GLU A 156 -9.80 6.12 -13.58
CA GLU A 156 -11.05 6.70 -14.07
C GLU A 156 -11.55 7.82 -13.17
N ARG A 157 -11.54 7.61 -11.84
CA ARG A 157 -11.93 8.63 -10.84
C ARG A 157 -11.04 9.87 -10.87
N LEU A 158 -9.75 9.69 -11.13
CA LEU A 158 -8.78 10.77 -11.23
C LEU A 158 -8.76 11.43 -12.62
N GLY A 159 -9.51 10.91 -13.59
CA GLY A 159 -9.50 11.40 -14.98
C GLY A 159 -8.14 11.18 -15.66
N LEU A 160 -7.38 10.17 -15.24
CA LEU A 160 -6.08 9.86 -15.84
C LEU A 160 -6.27 9.15 -17.19
N PRO A 161 -5.42 9.43 -18.20
CA PRO A 161 -5.52 8.79 -19.51
C PRO A 161 -5.33 7.27 -19.40
N ASP A 162 -5.78 6.50 -20.39
CA ASP A 162 -5.52 5.05 -20.42
C ASP A 162 -4.00 4.80 -20.63
N PRO A 163 -3.33 3.93 -19.84
CA PRO A 163 -1.93 3.60 -20.08
C PRO A 163 -1.67 3.08 -21.50
N ALA A 164 -2.63 2.41 -22.14
CA ALA A 164 -2.51 1.97 -23.53
C ALA A 164 -2.43 3.14 -24.53
N VAL A 165 -2.97 4.31 -24.17
CA VAL A 165 -2.90 5.53 -24.99
C VAL A 165 -1.57 6.25 -24.77
N LEU A 166 -1.00 6.19 -23.56
CA LEU A 166 0.31 6.79 -23.25
C LEU A 166 1.46 6.09 -23.96
N ASP A 167 1.40 4.76 -24.11
CA ASP A 167 2.42 3.99 -24.85
C ASP A 167 2.41 4.33 -26.36
N ASP A 168 1.24 4.55 -26.95
CA ASP A 168 1.11 4.97 -28.36
C ASP A 168 1.60 6.42 -28.57
N GLU A 169 1.32 7.36 -27.66
CA GLU A 169 1.80 8.74 -27.76
C GLU A 169 3.32 8.86 -27.51
N LEU A 170 3.89 8.07 -26.59
CA LEU A 170 5.33 8.01 -26.38
C LEU A 170 6.06 7.31 -27.54
N ALA A 171 5.44 6.30 -28.16
CA ALA A 171 5.95 5.68 -29.38
C ALA A 171 5.92 6.66 -30.58
N ASP A 172 4.83 7.42 -30.75
CA ASP A 172 4.71 8.45 -31.79
C ASP A 172 5.72 9.61 -31.60
N LEU A 173 6.10 9.93 -30.36
CA LEU A 173 7.16 10.92 -30.06
C LEU A 173 8.58 10.37 -30.24
N ALA A 174 8.76 9.04 -30.14
CA ALA A 174 10.05 8.39 -30.36
C ALA A 174 10.35 8.14 -31.86
N ASP A 175 9.34 8.12 -32.72
CA ASP A 175 9.49 8.05 -34.18
C ASP A 175 8.38 8.82 -34.94
N PRO A 176 8.54 10.14 -35.15
CA PRO A 176 7.56 10.97 -35.85
C PRO A 176 7.41 10.63 -37.35
N ASP A 177 8.29 9.81 -37.93
CA ASP A 177 8.27 9.43 -39.35
C ASP A 177 7.53 8.10 -39.62
N ALA A 178 7.15 7.34 -38.59
CA ALA A 178 6.53 6.01 -38.74
C ALA A 178 5.13 6.01 -39.42
N ARG A 179 4.46 7.17 -39.51
CA ARG A 179 3.14 7.31 -40.16
C ARG A 179 3.18 7.88 -41.58
N ALA A 180 4.36 8.19 -42.13
CA ALA A 180 4.50 8.80 -43.46
C ALA A 180 4.82 7.80 -44.59
N SER A 181 4.61 6.49 -44.39
CA SER A 181 4.81 5.44 -45.41
C SER A 181 3.52 4.76 -45.84
#